data_AF-A0AAV2HKE2-F1
#
_entry.id   AF-A0AAV2HKE2-F1
#
_cell.length_a   1.000
_cell.length_b   1.000
_cell.length_c   1.000
_cell.angle_alpha   90.00
_cell.angle_beta   90.00
_cell.angle_gamma   90.00
#
_symmetry.space_group_name_H-M   'P 1'
#
loop_
_entity.id
_entity.type
_entity.pdbx_description
1 polymer ?
#
loop_
_entity_poly.entity_id
_entity_poly.type
_entity_poly.pdbx_seq_one_letter_code
_entity_poly.pdbx_strand_id
1 'polypeptide(L)'
;MSANANAEQGQGNSKDHQENKDVPEKEPLGPPTFPKLSKLTDRFGNTFFFGNAGDYWHIPFPIGADNDYRTHARNIRSMEIRADDVIICSYPKTGLHWHIEILHMLKKQQVQFTDGNIGGFFLDKTPTGRIDALPSPRLVYTHVPFRYIPRQALEKKIKIVYLDRNPKDVLVSYYNFMQKRPEPYHYPGTFEHFYRLCMEVGYLYGDLFDYLMEWQKGIEAHPDCPIYTSVFEDMKLDPVGGVKKLNEFLATGCSDELCEQIAVACSFTNMKEYKEKTTSEHAKSLFKDKTLATYRKGEVGDWKNWFTVTMNEEFDAEYKKRMSEYKTVYRFTLDDCHG
;
A
#
# COMPACT_ATOMS: atom_id res chain seq x y z
N MET A 1 51.44 67.81 -7.82
CA MET A 1 52.73 67.09 -7.64
C MET A 1 52.37 65.77 -6.97
N SER A 2 52.16 64.71 -7.75
CA SER A 2 53.11 63.60 -7.97
C SER A 2 53.14 62.67 -6.75
N ALA A 3 52.98 61.35 -6.81
CA ALA A 3 52.79 60.40 -7.89
C ALA A 3 52.31 59.04 -7.30
N ASN A 4 51.91 58.15 -8.21
CA ASN A 4 51.39 56.78 -8.05
C ASN A 4 52.24 55.81 -7.21
N ALA A 5 51.56 54.80 -6.66
CA ALA A 5 52.04 53.42 -6.63
C ALA A 5 50.86 52.44 -6.81
N ASN A 6 50.94 51.62 -7.86
CA ASN A 6 50.05 50.49 -8.19
C ASN A 6 50.27 49.30 -7.25
N ALA A 7 49.22 48.52 -6.98
CA ALA A 7 49.31 47.06 -6.87
C ALA A 7 47.92 46.42 -7.05
N GLU A 8 47.92 45.32 -7.80
CA GLU A 8 46.82 44.74 -8.55
C GLU A 8 45.86 43.85 -7.73
N GLN A 9 44.66 43.69 -8.29
CA GLN A 9 43.63 42.74 -7.89
C GLN A 9 44.08 41.29 -8.13
N GLY A 10 43.90 40.42 -7.14
CA GLY A 10 44.03 38.97 -7.26
C GLY A 10 42.82 38.28 -6.63
N GLN A 11 42.03 37.62 -7.47
CA GLN A 11 40.82 36.88 -7.14
C GLN A 11 41.10 35.57 -6.40
N GLY A 12 40.03 35.00 -5.83
CA GLY A 12 40.06 33.96 -4.82
C GLY A 12 40.52 32.58 -5.30
N ASN A 13 40.79 31.71 -4.33
CA ASN A 13 41.12 30.32 -4.53
C ASN A 13 40.19 29.47 -3.65
N SER A 14 39.08 29.00 -4.23
CA SER A 14 38.27 27.89 -3.71
C SER A 14 38.69 26.65 -4.49
N LYS A 15 39.22 25.64 -3.79
CA LYS A 15 39.64 24.37 -4.41
C LYS A 15 38.48 23.39 -4.44
N ASP A 16 38.14 23.01 -5.66
CA ASP A 16 37.78 21.66 -6.12
C ASP A 16 36.59 20.95 -5.46
N HIS A 17 35.39 21.26 -5.99
CA HIS A 17 34.36 20.25 -6.21
C HIS A 17 34.37 19.89 -7.68
N GLN A 18 34.94 18.73 -8.01
CA GLN A 18 34.72 18.09 -9.30
C GLN A 18 33.24 17.68 -9.36
N GLU A 19 32.43 18.51 -10.03
CA GLU A 19 31.11 18.14 -10.50
C GLU A 19 31.25 16.94 -11.43
N ASN A 20 30.69 15.81 -11.00
CA ASN A 20 30.51 14.63 -11.82
C ASN A 20 29.38 14.93 -12.84
N LYS A 21 29.71 15.71 -13.88
CA LYS A 21 28.87 15.90 -15.06
C LYS A 21 29.05 14.67 -15.92
N ASP A 22 28.12 13.72 -15.79
CA ASP A 22 27.70 12.76 -16.83
C ASP A 22 26.68 11.75 -16.27
N VAL A 23 25.65 12.25 -15.58
CA VAL A 23 24.41 11.48 -15.43
C VAL A 23 23.43 12.05 -16.45
N PRO A 24 22.99 11.28 -17.47
CA PRO A 24 21.99 11.76 -18.40
C PRO A 24 20.74 12.15 -17.61
N GLU A 25 20.37 13.42 -17.71
CA GLU A 25 19.15 13.98 -17.14
C GLU A 25 17.99 13.20 -17.76
N LYS A 26 17.39 12.28 -16.99
CA LYS A 26 16.22 11.51 -17.45
C LYS A 26 15.14 12.53 -17.79
N GLU A 27 14.61 12.48 -19.01
CA GLU A 27 13.54 13.37 -19.47
C GLU A 27 12.45 13.50 -18.41
N PRO A 28 11.95 14.72 -18.14
CA PRO A 28 10.87 14.92 -17.19
C PRO A 28 9.65 14.12 -17.65
N LEU A 29 9.35 13.04 -16.93
CA LEU A 29 8.18 12.20 -17.17
C LEU A 29 6.95 13.11 -17.14
N GLY A 30 6.28 13.24 -18.30
CA GLY A 30 5.11 14.09 -18.51
C GLY A 30 3.98 13.88 -17.48
N PRO A 31 2.93 14.72 -17.50
CA PRO A 31 1.85 14.63 -16.52
C PRO A 31 1.23 13.23 -16.50
N PRO A 32 0.84 12.69 -15.33
CA PRO A 32 0.26 11.36 -15.23
C PRO A 32 -0.99 11.26 -16.12
N THR A 33 -0.94 10.42 -17.16
CA THR A 33 -2.09 10.13 -18.02
C THR A 33 -2.83 8.90 -17.50
N PHE A 34 -4.14 8.85 -17.75
CA PHE A 34 -4.93 7.64 -17.54
C PHE A 34 -4.86 6.78 -18.81
N PRO A 35 -4.28 5.57 -18.75
CA PRO A 35 -4.36 4.64 -19.86
C PRO A 35 -5.81 4.26 -20.16
N LYS A 36 -6.02 3.66 -21.34
CA LYS A 36 -7.33 3.13 -21.74
C LYS A 36 -7.82 2.09 -20.71
N LEU A 37 -9.02 2.34 -20.19
CA LEU A 37 -9.69 1.43 -19.27
C LEU A 37 -10.49 0.37 -20.03
N SER A 38 -10.54 -0.82 -19.43
CA SER A 38 -11.50 -1.87 -19.78
C SER A 38 -12.74 -1.72 -18.88
N LYS A 39 -13.83 -2.38 -19.26
CA LYS A 39 -15.07 -2.44 -18.46
C LYS A 39 -15.59 -3.86 -18.38
N LEU A 40 -16.26 -4.18 -17.29
CA LEU A 40 -17.00 -5.42 -17.12
C LEU A 40 -18.38 -5.09 -16.54
N THR A 41 -19.39 -5.80 -17.03
CA THR A 41 -20.75 -5.76 -16.50
C THR A 41 -20.99 -7.07 -15.77
N ASP A 42 -21.30 -6.98 -14.47
CA ASP A 42 -21.60 -8.16 -13.68
C ASP A 42 -22.97 -8.77 -14.05
N ARG A 43 -23.30 -9.93 -13.48
CA ARG A 43 -24.56 -10.62 -13.76
C ARG A 43 -25.82 -9.84 -13.33
N PHE A 44 -25.67 -8.79 -12.54
CA PHE A 44 -26.75 -7.93 -12.07
C PHE A 44 -26.87 -6.63 -12.90
N GLY A 45 -26.06 -6.48 -13.95
CA GLY A 45 -26.07 -5.31 -14.83
C GLY A 45 -25.20 -4.14 -14.35
N ASN A 46 -24.44 -4.28 -13.26
CA ASN A 46 -23.56 -3.22 -12.76
C ASN A 46 -22.28 -3.19 -13.58
N THR A 47 -21.97 -2.05 -14.19
CA THR A 47 -20.74 -1.86 -14.98
C THR A 47 -19.70 -1.09 -14.19
N PHE A 48 -18.48 -1.63 -14.12
CA PHE A 48 -17.33 -0.95 -13.51
C PHE A 48 -16.13 -0.97 -14.47
N PHE A 49 -15.18 -0.06 -14.22
CA PHE A 49 -14.00 0.15 -15.06
C PHE A 49 -12.71 -0.24 -14.34
N PHE A 50 -11.78 -0.80 -15.09
CA PHE A 50 -10.51 -1.26 -14.56
C PHE A 50 -9.38 -1.13 -15.59
N GLY A 51 -8.15 -1.04 -15.09
CA GLY A 51 -6.95 -1.18 -15.89
C GLY A 51 -6.66 -2.64 -16.17
N ASN A 52 -6.50 -3.03 -17.44
CA ASN A 52 -6.19 -4.43 -17.79
C ASN A 52 -4.68 -4.68 -17.62
N ALA A 53 -4.26 -5.20 -16.47
CA ALA A 53 -2.87 -5.56 -16.19
C ALA A 53 -2.49 -6.97 -16.68
N GLY A 54 -3.45 -7.69 -17.25
CA GLY A 54 -3.24 -8.98 -17.88
C GLY A 54 -4.11 -10.07 -17.29
N ASP A 55 -3.62 -10.66 -16.22
CA ASP A 55 -4.26 -11.72 -15.43
C ASP A 55 -4.89 -11.17 -14.14
N TYR A 56 -4.82 -9.87 -13.89
CA TYR A 56 -5.57 -9.18 -12.85
C TYR A 56 -6.09 -7.83 -13.33
N TRP A 57 -7.09 -7.31 -12.61
CA TRP A 57 -7.67 -6.00 -12.86
C TRP A 57 -7.01 -4.95 -11.98
N HIS A 58 -6.31 -4.01 -12.58
CA HIS A 58 -5.69 -2.92 -11.86
C HIS A 58 -6.73 -1.82 -11.57
N ILE A 59 -6.63 -1.17 -10.41
CA ILE A 59 -7.48 0.00 -10.14
C ILE A 59 -7.17 1.14 -11.14
N PRO A 60 -8.16 1.92 -11.60
CA PRO A 60 -7.91 3.03 -12.54
C PRO A 60 -7.06 4.17 -11.95
N PHE A 61 -5.76 3.94 -11.76
CA PHE A 61 -4.78 4.96 -11.39
C PHE A 61 -4.13 5.57 -12.62
N PRO A 62 -3.71 6.84 -12.55
CA PRO A 62 -2.93 7.47 -13.58
C PRO A 62 -1.46 7.00 -13.45
N ILE A 63 -1.11 5.94 -14.17
CA ILE A 63 0.22 5.30 -14.13
C ILE A 63 1.24 5.98 -15.06
N GLY A 64 0.93 7.16 -15.60
CA GLY A 64 1.88 8.02 -16.30
C GLY A 64 2.55 7.36 -17.50
N ALA A 65 3.88 7.46 -17.57
CA ALA A 65 4.69 7.07 -18.74
C ALA A 65 4.69 5.57 -19.07
N ASP A 66 4.12 4.71 -18.21
CA ASP A 66 4.07 3.27 -18.47
C ASP A 66 3.07 2.86 -19.56
N ASN A 67 2.38 3.83 -20.19
CA ASN A 67 1.47 3.72 -21.35
C ASN A 67 0.22 2.83 -21.17
N ASP A 68 0.35 1.65 -20.55
CA ASP A 68 -0.71 0.69 -20.27
C ASP A 68 -0.44 -0.12 -18.99
N TYR A 69 -1.49 -0.74 -18.44
CA TYR A 69 -1.42 -1.43 -17.15
C TYR A 69 -0.64 -2.76 -17.19
N ARG A 70 -0.51 -3.45 -18.34
CA ARG A 70 0.35 -4.64 -18.46
C ARG A 70 1.81 -4.23 -18.41
N THR A 71 2.15 -3.16 -19.12
CA THR A 71 3.51 -2.61 -19.13
C THR A 71 3.89 -2.14 -17.74
N HIS A 72 3.01 -1.42 -17.04
CA HIS A 72 3.23 -1.05 -15.64
C HIS A 72 3.46 -2.25 -14.72
N ALA A 73 2.62 -3.29 -14.80
CA ALA A 73 2.80 -4.50 -13.98
C ALA A 73 4.15 -5.21 -14.27
N ARG A 74 4.57 -5.25 -15.54
CA ARG A 74 5.91 -5.76 -15.92
C ARG A 74 7.03 -4.89 -15.38
N ASN A 75 6.89 -3.57 -15.45
CA ASN A 75 7.87 -2.62 -14.95
C ASN A 75 8.05 -2.76 -13.43
N ILE A 76 6.97 -2.94 -12.67
CA ILE A 76 7.04 -3.28 -11.23
C ILE A 76 7.84 -4.58 -11.03
N ARG A 77 7.51 -5.64 -11.78
CA ARG A 77 8.19 -6.94 -11.65
C ARG A 77 9.69 -6.86 -11.98
N SER A 78 10.08 -6.01 -12.94
CA SER A 78 11.47 -5.82 -13.37
C SER A 78 12.21 -4.69 -12.65
N MET A 79 11.56 -3.99 -11.72
CA MET A 79 12.11 -2.83 -11.02
C MET A 79 13.41 -3.19 -10.29
N GLU A 80 14.38 -2.28 -10.33
CA GLU A 80 15.60 -2.41 -9.53
C GLU A 80 15.31 -2.19 -8.04
N ILE A 81 15.77 -3.13 -7.22
CA ILE A 81 15.63 -3.09 -5.76
C ILE A 81 16.99 -2.83 -5.12
N ARG A 82 17.03 -1.96 -4.13
CA ARG A 82 18.23 -1.66 -3.34
C ARG A 82 18.25 -2.57 -2.12
N ALA A 83 19.43 -2.89 -1.61
CA ALA A 83 19.58 -3.82 -0.50
C ALA A 83 18.90 -3.33 0.81
N ASP A 84 18.73 -2.01 0.94
CA ASP A 84 18.12 -1.34 2.09
C ASP A 84 16.66 -0.94 1.88
N ASP A 85 16.04 -1.37 0.77
CA ASP A 85 14.62 -1.19 0.55
C ASP A 85 13.79 -2.08 1.49
N VAL A 86 12.60 -1.59 1.82
CA VAL A 86 11.54 -2.37 2.46
C VAL A 86 10.29 -2.28 1.60
N ILE A 87 9.65 -3.42 1.33
CA ILE A 87 8.39 -3.47 0.59
C ILE A 87 7.25 -3.85 1.53
N ILE A 88 6.17 -3.05 1.52
CA ILE A 88 4.90 -3.44 2.14
C ILE A 88 3.96 -3.97 1.07
N CYS A 89 3.52 -5.20 1.21
CA CYS A 89 2.63 -5.87 0.26
C CYS A 89 1.29 -6.15 0.93
N SER A 90 0.19 -5.94 0.24
CA SER A 90 -1.14 -6.07 0.85
C SER A 90 -2.22 -6.27 -0.19
N TYR A 91 -3.24 -7.10 0.08
CA TYR A 91 -4.49 -6.94 -0.67
C TYR A 91 -5.09 -5.57 -0.30
N PRO A 92 -5.86 -4.91 -1.19
CA PRO A 92 -6.56 -3.71 -0.82
C PRO A 92 -7.34 -3.89 0.49
N LYS A 93 -7.23 -2.88 1.37
CA LYS A 93 -7.99 -2.79 2.63
C LYS A 93 -7.54 -3.69 3.79
N THR A 94 -6.35 -4.29 3.72
CA THR A 94 -5.74 -5.02 4.84
C THR A 94 -4.92 -4.15 5.81
N GLY A 95 -5.10 -2.82 5.79
CA GLY A 95 -4.47 -1.91 6.76
C GLY A 95 -3.16 -1.24 6.30
N LEU A 96 -2.94 -1.13 4.99
CA LEU A 96 -1.74 -0.52 4.41
C LEU A 96 -1.39 0.86 5.00
N HIS A 97 -2.33 1.79 5.09
CA HIS A 97 -2.04 3.15 5.57
C HIS A 97 -1.63 3.19 7.04
N TRP A 98 -2.13 2.24 7.85
CA TRP A 98 -1.73 2.12 9.25
C TRP A 98 -0.26 1.69 9.37
N HIS A 99 0.11 0.67 8.61
CA HIS A 99 1.48 0.16 8.58
C HIS A 99 2.46 1.17 7.96
N ILE A 100 2.04 1.95 6.95
CA ILE A 100 2.87 3.01 6.38
C ILE A 100 3.30 4.01 7.45
N GLU A 101 2.40 4.48 8.31
CA GLU A 101 2.77 5.43 9.37
C GLU A 101 3.67 4.77 10.42
N ILE A 102 3.34 3.56 10.88
CA ILE A 102 4.16 2.83 11.85
C ILE A 102 5.59 2.64 11.34
N LEU A 103 5.74 2.12 10.11
CA LEU A 103 7.06 1.80 9.55
C LEU A 103 7.85 3.08 9.23
N HIS A 104 7.21 4.18 8.83
CA HIS A 104 7.89 5.46 8.70
C HIS A 104 8.40 5.98 10.05
N MET A 105 7.57 5.94 11.09
CA MET A 105 7.98 6.39 12.43
C MET A 105 9.11 5.53 13.00
N LEU A 106 9.08 4.22 12.81
CA LEU A 106 10.15 3.31 13.20
C LEU A 106 11.45 3.61 12.45
N LYS A 107 11.41 3.75 11.12
CA LYS A 107 12.60 4.05 10.31
C LYS A 107 13.21 5.41 10.64
N LYS A 108 12.38 6.42 10.94
CA LYS A 108 12.84 7.75 11.37
C LYS A 108 13.19 7.83 12.86
N GLN A 109 12.83 6.81 13.64
CA GLN A 109 12.89 6.78 15.09
C GLN A 109 12.22 8.01 15.74
N GLN A 110 11.08 8.44 15.18
CA GLN A 110 10.37 9.66 15.57
C GLN A 110 8.87 9.48 15.46
N VAL A 111 8.12 10.03 16.42
CA VAL A 111 6.64 10.01 16.44
C VAL A 111 6.11 11.16 15.59
N GLN A 112 6.36 11.07 14.28
CA GLN A 112 5.93 12.07 13.31
C GLN A 112 5.24 11.40 12.12
N PHE A 113 3.97 11.77 11.91
CA PHE A 113 3.23 11.31 10.74
C PHE A 113 3.83 11.81 9.44
N THR A 114 3.63 11.05 8.38
CA THR A 114 3.93 11.52 7.02
C THR A 114 3.03 12.71 6.65
N ASP A 115 3.62 13.68 5.94
CA ASP A 115 3.01 14.93 5.46
C ASP A 115 1.88 14.75 4.42
N GLY A 116 1.42 13.52 4.20
CA GLY A 116 0.39 13.19 3.23
C GLY A 116 0.92 12.85 1.84
N ASN A 117 2.21 13.05 1.54
CA ASN A 117 2.81 12.61 0.28
C ASN A 117 3.25 11.13 0.34
N ILE A 118 2.41 10.29 0.96
CA ILE A 118 2.57 8.84 0.96
C ILE A 118 2.66 8.35 -0.49
N GLY A 119 1.84 8.94 -1.37
CA GLY A 119 1.61 8.47 -2.74
C GLY A 119 2.84 8.28 -3.63
N GLY A 120 3.93 9.02 -3.40
CA GLY A 120 5.15 8.91 -4.21
C GLY A 120 5.87 7.56 -4.08
N PHE A 121 5.52 6.73 -3.09
CA PHE A 121 6.13 5.42 -2.85
C PHE A 121 5.21 4.23 -3.19
N PHE A 122 4.01 4.51 -3.72
CA PHE A 122 3.05 3.47 -4.10
C PHE A 122 3.35 2.98 -5.51
N LEU A 123 3.84 1.75 -5.64
CA LEU A 123 4.24 1.19 -6.94
C LEU A 123 3.08 1.19 -7.94
N ASP A 124 1.87 0.89 -7.49
CA ASP A 124 0.65 0.76 -8.30
C ASP A 124 0.20 2.06 -8.99
N LYS A 125 0.71 3.22 -8.60
CA LYS A 125 0.33 4.51 -9.23
C LYS A 125 1.52 5.38 -9.60
N THR A 126 2.73 4.86 -9.44
CA THR A 126 3.95 5.63 -9.63
C THR A 126 4.84 4.88 -10.63
N PRO A 127 5.15 5.48 -11.80
CA PRO A 127 6.11 4.89 -12.72
C PRO A 127 7.40 4.52 -11.99
N THR A 128 7.96 3.34 -12.24
CA THR A 128 9.13 2.83 -11.50
C THR A 128 10.32 3.78 -11.61
N GLY A 129 10.50 4.46 -12.74
CA GLY A 129 11.54 5.48 -12.92
C GLY A 129 11.46 6.66 -11.94
N ARG A 130 10.27 6.99 -11.40
CA ARG A 130 10.13 7.99 -10.33
C ARG A 130 10.55 7.42 -8.98
N ILE A 131 10.28 6.15 -8.71
CA ILE A 131 10.72 5.47 -7.49
C ILE A 131 12.25 5.31 -7.47
N ASP A 132 12.85 5.09 -8.64
CA ASP A 132 14.31 4.99 -8.78
C ASP A 132 15.03 6.30 -8.49
N ALA A 133 14.38 7.44 -8.68
CA ALA A 133 14.91 8.76 -8.36
C ALA A 133 14.85 9.10 -6.85
N LEU A 134 14.13 8.31 -6.03
CA LEU A 134 14.00 8.57 -4.60
C LEU A 134 15.29 8.20 -3.84
N PRO A 135 15.66 8.94 -2.78
CA PRO A 135 16.80 8.59 -1.95
C PRO A 135 16.56 7.29 -1.17
N SER A 136 17.64 6.59 -0.85
CA SER A 136 17.62 5.44 0.05
C SER A 136 17.58 5.88 1.53
N PRO A 137 17.07 5.05 2.45
CA PRO A 137 16.41 3.76 2.21
C PRO A 137 14.93 3.91 1.83
N ARG A 138 14.45 3.23 0.78
CA ARG A 138 13.06 3.39 0.33
C ARG A 138 12.11 2.53 1.16
N LEU A 139 10.92 3.06 1.46
CA LEU A 139 9.80 2.29 1.99
C LEU A 139 8.71 2.30 0.92
N VAL A 140 8.76 1.30 0.04
CA VAL A 140 7.83 1.16 -1.08
C VAL A 140 6.69 0.24 -0.69
N TYR A 141 5.55 0.36 -1.36
CA TYR A 141 4.43 -0.50 -1.06
C TYR A 141 3.55 -0.74 -2.27
N THR A 142 2.80 -1.85 -2.24
CA THR A 142 2.03 -2.30 -3.40
C THR A 142 0.84 -3.20 -3.05
N HIS A 143 -0.14 -3.25 -3.95
CA HIS A 143 -1.23 -4.22 -3.93
C HIS A 143 -1.09 -5.35 -4.95
N VAL A 144 -0.02 -5.38 -5.75
CA VAL A 144 0.10 -6.39 -6.80
C VAL A 144 0.14 -7.82 -6.23
N PRO A 145 -0.37 -8.82 -6.98
CA PRO A 145 -0.23 -10.24 -6.62
C PRO A 145 1.25 -10.65 -6.46
N PHE A 146 1.54 -11.71 -5.70
CA PHE A 146 2.92 -12.11 -5.37
C PHE A 146 3.80 -12.27 -6.62
N ARG A 147 3.28 -12.88 -7.69
CA ARG A 147 3.98 -13.05 -8.97
C ARG A 147 4.46 -11.74 -9.63
N TYR A 148 3.91 -10.59 -9.25
CA TYR A 148 4.27 -9.28 -9.81
C TYR A 148 5.15 -8.42 -8.91
N ILE A 149 5.42 -8.81 -7.66
CA ILE A 149 6.37 -8.04 -6.84
C ILE A 149 7.74 -7.99 -7.52
N PRO A 150 8.58 -6.96 -7.29
CA PRO A 150 9.89 -6.86 -7.90
C PRO A 150 10.72 -8.14 -7.69
N ARG A 151 11.17 -8.79 -8.78
CA ARG A 151 11.91 -10.07 -8.70
C ARG A 151 13.16 -9.95 -7.82
N GLN A 152 13.86 -8.82 -7.95
CA GLN A 152 15.05 -8.54 -7.16
C GLN A 152 14.79 -8.46 -5.66
N ALA A 153 13.55 -8.23 -5.21
CA ALA A 153 13.23 -8.23 -3.79
C ALA A 153 13.49 -9.61 -3.15
N LEU A 154 13.13 -10.68 -3.87
CA LEU A 154 13.36 -12.06 -3.46
C LEU A 154 14.83 -12.47 -3.66
N GLU A 155 15.44 -12.09 -4.80
CA GLU A 155 16.84 -12.42 -5.12
C GLU A 155 17.82 -11.79 -4.13
N LYS A 156 17.58 -10.53 -3.75
CA LYS A 156 18.39 -9.79 -2.77
C LYS A 156 17.96 -10.03 -1.33
N LYS A 157 16.88 -10.80 -1.12
CA LYS A 157 16.34 -11.16 0.20
C LYS A 157 16.12 -9.92 1.08
N ILE A 158 15.52 -8.87 0.52
CA ILE A 158 15.20 -7.66 1.29
C ILE A 158 14.03 -7.93 2.24
N LYS A 159 13.83 -7.04 3.21
CA LYS A 159 12.70 -7.14 4.15
C LYS A 159 11.38 -6.84 3.45
N ILE A 160 10.42 -7.77 3.56
CA ILE A 160 9.05 -7.61 3.06
C ILE A 160 8.07 -7.70 4.23
N VAL A 161 7.17 -6.73 4.33
CA VAL A 161 6.05 -6.77 5.28
C VAL A 161 4.79 -7.10 4.49
N TYR A 162 4.25 -8.31 4.66
CA TYR A 162 2.99 -8.73 4.06
C TYR A 162 1.84 -8.45 5.03
N LEU A 163 0.77 -7.81 4.55
CA LEU A 163 -0.38 -7.44 5.38
C LEU A 163 -1.58 -8.33 5.09
N ASP A 164 -2.09 -8.95 6.15
CA ASP A 164 -3.20 -9.87 6.12
C ASP A 164 -4.36 -9.35 6.99
N ARG A 165 -5.59 -9.74 6.65
CA ARG A 165 -6.81 -9.36 7.38
C ARG A 165 -7.93 -10.33 7.05
N ASN A 166 -8.83 -10.56 8.01
CA ASN A 166 -9.98 -11.43 7.80
C ASN A 166 -10.77 -11.03 6.53
N PRO A 167 -11.10 -11.98 5.62
CA PRO A 167 -11.60 -11.61 4.30
C PRO A 167 -12.99 -10.97 4.31
N LYS A 168 -13.82 -11.22 5.35
CA LYS A 168 -15.15 -10.61 5.47
C LYS A 168 -15.06 -9.10 5.68
N ASP A 169 -14.21 -8.64 6.60
CA ASP A 169 -13.99 -7.20 6.79
C ASP A 169 -13.27 -6.54 5.61
N VAL A 170 -12.41 -7.29 4.90
CA VAL A 170 -11.79 -6.83 3.65
C VAL A 170 -12.87 -6.49 2.63
N LEU A 171 -13.81 -7.40 2.36
CA LEU A 171 -14.90 -7.19 1.40
C LEU A 171 -15.76 -5.97 1.75
N VAL A 172 -16.14 -5.82 3.02
CA VAL A 172 -16.90 -4.66 3.50
C VAL A 172 -16.10 -3.36 3.32
N SER A 173 -14.84 -3.35 3.74
CA SER A 173 -13.98 -2.18 3.61
C SER A 173 -13.75 -1.81 2.15
N TYR A 174 -13.68 -2.81 1.26
CA TYR A 174 -13.45 -2.60 -0.16
C TYR A 174 -14.68 -1.99 -0.82
N TYR A 175 -15.86 -2.58 -0.61
CA TYR A 175 -17.12 -2.03 -1.11
C TYR A 175 -17.28 -0.55 -0.70
N ASN A 176 -17.13 -0.24 0.58
CA ASN A 176 -17.27 1.14 1.08
C ASN A 176 -16.24 2.09 0.47
N PHE A 177 -15.01 1.63 0.24
CA PHE A 177 -14.00 2.43 -0.46
C PHE A 177 -14.40 2.72 -1.91
N MET A 178 -14.96 1.73 -2.61
CA MET A 178 -15.44 1.89 -3.98
C MET A 178 -16.65 2.82 -4.07
N GLN A 179 -17.58 2.78 -3.09
CA GLN A 179 -18.72 3.71 -3.06
C GLN A 179 -18.30 5.19 -2.99
N LYS A 180 -17.13 5.47 -2.39
CA LYS A 180 -16.59 6.83 -2.28
C LYS A 180 -15.85 7.30 -3.52
N ARG A 181 -15.58 6.43 -4.51
CA ARG A 181 -14.93 6.81 -5.77
C ARG A 181 -15.89 7.59 -6.66
N PRO A 182 -15.43 8.59 -7.43
CA PRO A 182 -16.27 9.32 -8.39
C PRO A 182 -16.57 8.47 -9.62
N GLU A 183 -17.54 8.89 -10.43
CA GLU A 183 -17.74 8.31 -11.76
C GLU A 183 -16.48 8.47 -12.64
N PRO A 184 -16.14 7.50 -13.49
CA PRO A 184 -16.75 6.16 -13.65
C PRO A 184 -16.08 5.08 -12.78
N TYR A 185 -15.32 5.47 -11.75
CA TYR A 185 -14.41 4.60 -10.98
C TYR A 185 -15.04 3.90 -9.79
N HIS A 186 -16.31 4.15 -9.51
CA HIS A 186 -17.05 3.50 -8.44
C HIS A 186 -17.64 2.16 -8.90
N TYR A 187 -18.10 1.36 -7.94
CA TYR A 187 -18.95 0.21 -8.23
C TYR A 187 -20.42 0.62 -8.02
N PRO A 188 -21.33 0.49 -9.01
CA PRO A 188 -22.69 1.03 -8.88
C PRO A 188 -23.67 0.11 -8.15
N GLY A 189 -23.30 -1.14 -7.88
CA GLY A 189 -24.18 -2.13 -7.27
C GLY A 189 -24.29 -2.02 -5.74
N THR A 190 -25.14 -2.87 -5.16
CA THR A 190 -25.27 -3.04 -3.70
C THR A 190 -24.08 -3.83 -3.14
N PHE A 191 -23.97 -3.90 -1.81
CA PHE A 191 -22.97 -4.76 -1.16
C PHE A 191 -23.15 -6.23 -1.53
N GLU A 192 -24.40 -6.71 -1.63
CA GLU A 192 -24.67 -8.09 -2.06
C GLU A 192 -24.14 -8.35 -3.47
N HIS A 193 -24.43 -7.46 -4.44
CA HIS A 193 -23.92 -7.62 -5.80
C HIS A 193 -22.39 -7.61 -5.83
N PHE A 194 -21.75 -6.71 -5.05
CA PHE A 194 -20.30 -6.64 -4.93
C PHE A 194 -19.71 -7.93 -4.34
N TYR A 195 -20.28 -8.43 -3.26
CA TYR A 195 -19.88 -9.69 -2.63
C TYR A 195 -19.96 -10.84 -3.63
N ARG A 196 -21.09 -10.98 -4.35
CA ARG A 196 -21.29 -12.03 -5.37
C ARG A 196 -20.26 -11.93 -6.48
N LEU A 197 -20.00 -10.73 -7.01
CA LEU A 197 -18.96 -10.49 -7.99
C LEU A 197 -17.59 -10.94 -7.48
N CYS A 198 -17.20 -10.52 -6.27
CA CYS A 198 -15.92 -10.88 -5.67
C CYS A 198 -15.76 -12.40 -5.49
N MET A 199 -16.83 -13.13 -5.13
CA MET A 199 -16.77 -14.58 -4.93
C MET A 199 -16.82 -15.38 -6.21
N GLU A 200 -17.41 -14.85 -7.29
CA GLU A 200 -17.55 -15.56 -8.56
C GLU A 200 -16.33 -15.38 -9.48
N VAL A 201 -15.78 -14.17 -9.54
CA VAL A 201 -14.71 -13.82 -10.50
C VAL A 201 -13.58 -12.98 -9.92
N GLY A 202 -13.72 -12.49 -8.68
CA GLY A 202 -12.80 -11.52 -8.07
C GLY A 202 -13.11 -10.08 -8.46
N TYR A 203 -12.24 -9.16 -8.02
CA TYR A 203 -12.37 -7.74 -8.34
C TYR A 203 -11.01 -7.14 -8.74
N LEU A 204 -10.80 -5.87 -8.47
CA LEU A 204 -9.50 -5.24 -8.64
C LEU A 204 -8.45 -5.95 -7.77
N TYR A 205 -7.30 -6.25 -8.36
CA TYR A 205 -6.21 -7.10 -7.85
C TYR A 205 -6.51 -8.61 -7.80
N GLY A 206 -7.62 -9.03 -8.39
CA GLY A 206 -8.00 -10.44 -8.55
C GLY A 206 -8.94 -10.94 -7.47
N ASP A 207 -9.12 -12.26 -7.45
CA ASP A 207 -9.86 -12.98 -6.42
C ASP A 207 -9.07 -12.95 -5.08
N LEU A 208 -9.79 -12.67 -4.00
CA LEU A 208 -9.21 -12.48 -2.67
C LEU A 208 -8.57 -13.76 -2.13
N PHE A 209 -9.22 -14.92 -2.28
CA PHE A 209 -8.69 -16.18 -1.76
C PHE A 209 -7.48 -16.65 -2.57
N ASP A 210 -7.52 -16.49 -3.90
CA ASP A 210 -6.36 -16.79 -4.75
C ASP A 210 -5.18 -15.89 -4.41
N TYR A 211 -5.42 -14.60 -4.16
CA TYR A 211 -4.38 -13.65 -3.73
C TYR A 211 -3.73 -14.10 -2.41
N LEU A 212 -4.54 -14.43 -1.40
CA LEU A 212 -4.05 -14.87 -0.09
C LEU A 212 -3.24 -16.17 -0.21
N MET A 213 -3.80 -17.18 -0.88
CA MET A 213 -3.13 -18.47 -1.08
C MET A 213 -1.84 -18.35 -1.92
N GLU A 214 -1.83 -17.48 -2.93
CA GLU A 214 -0.63 -17.20 -3.71
C GLU A 214 0.47 -16.59 -2.84
N TRP A 215 0.13 -15.60 -2.02
CA TRP A 215 1.08 -14.98 -1.10
C TRP A 215 1.64 -15.99 -0.10
N GLN A 216 0.81 -16.84 0.49
CA GLN A 216 1.28 -17.91 1.37
C GLN A 216 2.26 -18.85 0.65
N LYS A 217 1.88 -19.38 -0.52
CA LYS A 217 2.74 -20.27 -1.32
C LYS A 217 4.05 -19.58 -1.70
N GLY A 218 3.98 -18.29 -2.03
CA GLY A 218 5.14 -17.45 -2.32
C GLY A 218 6.10 -17.34 -1.13
N ILE A 219 5.57 -17.10 0.07
CA ILE A 219 6.35 -17.06 1.31
C ILE A 219 7.00 -18.42 1.60
N GLU A 220 6.23 -19.50 1.50
CA GLU A 220 6.72 -20.87 1.75
C GLU A 220 7.80 -21.32 0.76
N ALA A 221 7.70 -20.88 -0.50
CA ALA A 221 8.70 -21.17 -1.53
C ALA A 221 10.01 -20.37 -1.35
N HIS A 222 10.05 -19.36 -0.47
CA HIS A 222 11.22 -18.51 -0.24
C HIS A 222 11.55 -18.42 1.26
N PRO A 223 11.88 -19.54 1.93
CA PRO A 223 12.09 -19.59 3.38
C PRO A 223 13.26 -18.72 3.86
N ASP A 224 14.24 -18.43 2.99
CA ASP A 224 15.38 -17.56 3.31
C ASP A 224 15.08 -16.07 3.14
N CYS A 225 13.92 -15.70 2.56
CA CYS A 225 13.56 -14.29 2.39
C CYS A 225 12.95 -13.77 3.70
N PRO A 226 13.42 -12.64 4.25
CA PRO A 226 12.84 -12.08 5.46
C PRO A 226 11.48 -11.46 5.12
N ILE A 227 10.42 -12.25 5.33
CA ILE A 227 9.03 -11.82 5.13
C ILE A 227 8.29 -11.90 6.46
N TYR A 228 7.78 -10.77 6.93
CA TYR A 228 6.93 -10.70 8.13
C TYR A 228 5.47 -10.56 7.73
N THR A 229 4.63 -11.50 8.16
CA THR A 229 3.17 -11.42 7.98
C THR A 229 2.57 -10.67 9.17
N SER A 230 2.00 -9.49 8.91
CA SER A 230 1.30 -8.67 9.89
C SER A 230 -0.20 -8.84 9.72
N VAL A 231 -0.85 -9.46 10.71
CA VAL A 231 -2.29 -9.73 10.72
C VAL A 231 -3.00 -8.55 11.38
N PHE A 232 -3.92 -7.90 10.68
CA PHE A 232 -4.64 -6.71 11.15
C PHE A 232 -5.33 -6.95 12.51
N GLU A 233 -5.90 -8.13 12.70
CA GLU A 233 -6.57 -8.52 13.94
C GLU A 233 -5.62 -8.58 15.14
N ASP A 234 -4.41 -9.13 14.95
CA ASP A 234 -3.38 -9.20 15.99
C ASP A 234 -2.89 -7.79 16.34
N MET A 235 -2.65 -6.96 15.33
CA MET A 235 -2.26 -5.55 15.52
C MET A 235 -3.35 -4.76 16.26
N LYS A 236 -4.63 -5.10 16.08
CA LYS A 236 -5.75 -4.46 16.79
C LYS A 236 -5.87 -4.95 18.23
N LEU A 237 -5.57 -6.22 18.50
CA LEU A 237 -5.62 -6.83 19.82
C LEU A 237 -4.48 -6.34 20.72
N ASP A 238 -3.26 -6.27 20.18
CA ASP A 238 -2.07 -5.78 20.88
C ASP A 238 -1.27 -4.81 19.99
N PRO A 239 -1.68 -3.52 19.91
CA PRO A 239 -0.99 -2.54 19.07
C PRO A 239 0.48 -2.33 19.46
N VAL A 240 0.80 -2.34 20.76
CA VAL A 240 2.16 -2.12 21.24
C VAL A 240 3.05 -3.29 20.88
N GLY A 241 2.64 -4.52 21.18
CA GLY A 241 3.39 -5.72 20.80
C GLY A 241 3.52 -5.85 19.29
N GLY A 242 2.50 -5.46 18.53
CA GLY A 242 2.54 -5.37 17.07
C GLY A 242 3.64 -4.43 16.56
N VAL A 243 3.71 -3.21 17.10
CA VAL A 243 4.78 -2.24 16.75
C VAL A 243 6.16 -2.75 17.17
N LYS A 244 6.30 -3.37 18.37
CA LYS A 244 7.56 -3.94 18.84
C LYS A 244 8.06 -5.08 17.91
N LYS A 245 7.18 -5.96 17.44
CA LYS A 245 7.53 -7.00 16.44
C LYS A 245 7.97 -6.42 15.11
N LEU A 246 7.32 -5.34 14.64
CA LEU A 246 7.75 -4.64 13.43
C LEU A 246 9.12 -3.96 13.60
N ASN A 247 9.38 -3.35 14.78
CA ASN A 247 10.69 -2.79 15.13
C ASN A 247 11.79 -3.86 15.13
N GLU A 248 11.53 -5.03 15.73
CA GLU A 248 12.45 -6.17 15.75
C GLU A 248 12.73 -6.67 14.33
N PHE A 249 11.68 -6.93 13.54
CA PHE A 249 11.81 -7.37 12.16
C PHE A 249 12.61 -6.37 11.30
N LEU A 250 12.30 -5.08 11.41
CA LEU A 250 13.04 -4.04 10.70
C LEU A 250 14.43 -3.76 11.27
N ALA A 251 14.75 -4.25 12.48
CA ALA A 251 15.98 -3.96 13.20
C ALA A 251 16.25 -2.44 13.30
N THR A 252 15.20 -1.65 13.56
CA THR A 252 15.30 -0.18 13.61
C THR A 252 15.97 0.32 14.91
N GLY A 253 16.04 -0.51 15.95
CA GLY A 253 16.67 -0.16 17.22
C GLY A 253 15.87 0.84 18.06
N CYS A 254 14.58 1.04 17.76
CA CYS A 254 13.71 1.87 18.59
C CYS A 254 13.58 1.26 19.99
N SER A 255 13.54 2.10 21.02
CA SER A 255 13.25 1.65 22.38
C SER A 255 11.79 1.20 22.53
N ASP A 256 11.50 0.48 23.60
CA ASP A 256 10.16 0.05 23.94
C ASP A 256 9.22 1.24 24.15
N GLU A 257 9.71 2.30 24.80
CA GLU A 257 8.97 3.53 25.04
C GLU A 257 8.62 4.24 23.73
N LEU A 258 9.54 4.27 22.76
CA LEU A 258 9.26 4.84 21.45
C LEU A 258 8.23 3.99 20.69
N CYS A 259 8.32 2.65 20.77
CA CYS A 259 7.32 1.77 20.17
C CYS A 259 5.92 2.01 20.75
N GLU A 260 5.82 2.21 22.06
CA GLU A 260 4.57 2.54 22.75
C GLU A 260 4.00 3.88 22.28
N GLN A 261 4.83 4.91 22.18
CA GLN A 261 4.42 6.22 21.67
C GLN A 261 3.94 6.12 20.21
N ILE A 262 4.62 5.35 19.36
CA ILE A 262 4.22 5.11 17.96
C ILE A 262 2.87 4.39 17.92
N ALA A 263 2.64 3.37 18.76
CA ALA A 263 1.37 2.66 18.82
C ALA A 263 0.21 3.59 19.21
N VAL A 264 0.41 4.47 20.20
CA VAL A 264 -0.58 5.47 20.62
C VAL A 264 -0.83 6.49 19.50
N ALA A 265 0.22 7.03 18.90
CA ALA A 265 0.10 7.97 17.79
C ALA A 265 -0.64 7.34 16.61
N CYS A 266 -0.32 6.10 16.25
CA CYS A 266 -0.97 5.36 15.17
C CYS A 266 -2.31 4.73 15.55
N SER A 267 -2.95 5.14 16.65
CA SER A 267 -4.34 4.76 16.93
C SER A 267 -5.27 5.26 15.81
N PHE A 268 -6.38 4.55 15.58
CA PHE A 268 -7.30 4.89 14.50
C PHE A 268 -7.82 6.34 14.60
N THR A 269 -8.21 6.76 15.81
CA THR A 269 -8.71 8.12 16.09
C THR A 269 -7.66 9.17 15.75
N ASN A 270 -6.43 9.01 16.25
CA ASN A 270 -5.36 9.97 16.04
C ASN A 270 -4.97 10.08 14.56
N MET A 271 -4.84 8.96 13.87
CA MET A 271 -4.53 8.94 12.43
C MET A 271 -5.65 9.58 11.61
N LYS A 272 -6.91 9.27 11.91
CA LYS A 272 -8.07 9.82 11.21
C LYS A 272 -8.10 11.34 11.37
N GLU A 273 -8.01 11.84 12.59
CA GLU A 273 -8.00 13.27 12.89
C GLU A 273 -6.84 13.98 12.18
N TYR A 274 -5.62 13.42 12.26
CA TYR A 274 -4.45 14.00 11.61
C TYR A 274 -4.64 14.09 10.09
N LYS A 275 -5.10 13.01 9.44
CA LYS A 275 -5.24 12.98 7.98
C LYS A 275 -6.39 13.83 7.48
N GLU A 276 -7.49 13.96 8.22
CA GLU A 276 -8.58 14.88 7.87
C GLU A 276 -8.08 16.34 7.81
N LYS A 277 -7.19 16.73 8.73
CA LYS A 277 -6.59 18.07 8.79
C LYS A 277 -5.48 18.31 7.75
N THR A 278 -4.66 17.30 7.46
CA THR A 278 -3.43 17.48 6.67
C THR A 278 -3.53 17.04 5.21
N THR A 279 -4.52 16.22 4.85
CA THR A 279 -4.70 15.80 3.45
C THR A 279 -5.08 17.00 2.59
N SER A 280 -4.38 17.18 1.47
CA SER A 280 -4.65 18.26 0.52
C SER A 280 -6.05 18.16 -0.10
N GLU A 281 -6.62 19.32 -0.45
CA GLU A 281 -7.92 19.38 -1.11
C GLU A 281 -7.93 18.65 -2.47
N HIS A 282 -6.79 18.60 -3.16
CA HIS A 282 -6.64 17.79 -4.38
C HIS A 282 -6.78 16.29 -4.09
N ALA A 283 -6.15 15.77 -3.03
CA ALA A 283 -6.28 14.36 -2.69
C ALA A 283 -7.70 14.01 -2.21
N LYS A 284 -8.37 14.94 -1.51
CA LYS A 284 -9.79 14.79 -1.14
C LYS A 284 -10.72 14.81 -2.37
N SER A 285 -10.44 15.64 -3.37
CA SER A 285 -11.27 15.75 -4.58
C SER A 285 -11.28 14.50 -5.46
N LEU A 286 -10.38 13.53 -5.21
CA LEU A 286 -10.39 12.21 -5.82
C LEU A 286 -11.53 11.30 -5.32
N PHE A 287 -12.38 11.78 -4.40
CA PHE A 287 -13.53 11.09 -3.83
C PHE A 287 -14.82 11.92 -3.98
N LYS A 288 -15.97 11.25 -4.14
CA LYS A 288 -17.30 11.87 -4.38
C LYS A 288 -17.63 12.99 -3.40
N ASP A 289 -17.41 12.72 -2.11
CA ASP A 289 -17.83 13.62 -1.04
C ASP A 289 -16.72 14.60 -0.59
N LYS A 290 -15.59 14.66 -1.33
CA LYS A 290 -14.40 15.42 -0.93
C LYS A 290 -13.92 15.08 0.49
N THR A 291 -14.08 13.83 0.90
CA THR A 291 -13.64 13.29 2.20
C THR A 291 -12.71 12.10 2.01
N LEU A 292 -11.94 11.76 3.04
CA LEU A 292 -11.06 10.61 3.02
C LEU A 292 -11.85 9.30 3.11
N ALA A 293 -11.89 8.53 2.02
CA ALA A 293 -12.49 7.19 2.01
C ALA A 293 -11.69 6.14 2.79
N THR A 294 -10.42 6.44 3.14
CA THR A 294 -9.49 5.48 3.74
C THR A 294 -9.82 5.18 5.21
N TYR A 295 -10.27 6.18 5.98
CA TYR A 295 -10.50 6.08 7.43
C TYR A 295 -11.99 5.96 7.75
N ARG A 296 -12.52 4.73 7.72
CA ARG A 296 -13.96 4.46 7.95
C ARG A 296 -14.28 4.12 9.40
N LYS A 297 -13.86 2.94 9.86
CA LYS A 297 -14.11 2.45 11.24
C LYS A 297 -12.86 1.91 11.96
N GLY A 298 -11.96 1.24 11.23
CA GLY A 298 -10.71 0.73 11.83
C GLY A 298 -10.91 -0.36 12.89
N GLU A 299 -12.00 -1.12 12.79
CA GLU A 299 -12.41 -2.19 13.71
C GLU A 299 -12.33 -3.58 13.05
N VAL A 300 -12.40 -4.61 13.88
CA VAL A 300 -12.55 -6.02 13.49
C VAL A 300 -13.97 -6.44 13.81
N GLY A 301 -14.67 -7.05 12.85
CA GLY A 301 -16.03 -7.56 13.06
C GLY A 301 -17.14 -6.72 12.44
N ASP A 302 -16.82 -5.64 11.73
CA ASP A 302 -17.85 -4.82 11.08
C ASP A 302 -18.65 -5.61 10.05
N TRP A 303 -18.07 -6.67 9.49
CA TRP A 303 -18.78 -7.57 8.57
C TRP A 303 -20.14 -8.06 9.09
N LYS A 304 -20.33 -8.20 10.40
CA LYS A 304 -21.63 -8.57 11.00
C LYS A 304 -22.75 -7.57 10.69
N ASN A 305 -22.41 -6.30 10.41
CA ASN A 305 -23.37 -5.26 10.05
C ASN A 305 -23.75 -5.27 8.56
N TRP A 306 -23.10 -6.10 7.74
CA TRP A 306 -23.22 -6.09 6.28
C TRP A 306 -23.64 -7.43 5.69
N PHE A 307 -23.18 -8.53 6.27
CA PHE A 307 -23.52 -9.87 5.81
C PHE A 307 -24.92 -10.25 6.32
N THR A 308 -25.77 -10.72 5.40
CA THR A 308 -26.95 -11.50 5.79
C THR A 308 -26.50 -12.87 6.30
N VAL A 309 -27.38 -13.57 7.02
CA VAL A 309 -27.12 -14.95 7.48
C VAL A 309 -26.75 -15.85 6.30
N THR A 310 -27.50 -15.78 5.20
CA THR A 310 -27.24 -16.57 4.00
C THR A 310 -25.88 -16.25 3.37
N MET A 311 -25.53 -14.97 3.20
CA MET A 311 -24.21 -14.58 2.68
C MET A 311 -23.08 -15.09 3.59
N ASN A 312 -23.29 -15.10 4.90
CA ASN A 312 -22.31 -15.61 5.85
C ASN A 312 -22.12 -17.12 5.72
N GLU A 313 -23.20 -17.89 5.69
CA GLU A 313 -23.16 -19.35 5.54
C GLU A 313 -22.48 -19.78 4.22
N GLU A 314 -22.80 -19.11 3.12
CA GLU A 314 -22.18 -19.35 1.81
C GLU A 314 -20.70 -18.99 1.81
N PHE A 315 -20.34 -17.83 2.41
CA PHE A 315 -18.95 -17.45 2.57
C PHE A 315 -18.19 -18.49 3.40
N ASP A 316 -18.73 -18.93 4.54
CA ASP A 316 -18.06 -19.86 5.44
C ASP A 316 -17.83 -21.23 4.78
N ALA A 317 -18.79 -21.69 3.96
CA ALA A 317 -18.66 -22.90 3.17
C ALA A 317 -17.52 -22.79 2.13
N GLU A 318 -17.49 -21.70 1.35
CA GLU A 318 -16.45 -21.52 0.33
C GLU A 318 -15.07 -21.23 0.95
N TYR A 319 -15.02 -20.46 2.03
CA TYR A 319 -13.81 -20.20 2.80
C TYR A 319 -13.21 -21.51 3.34
N LYS A 320 -14.01 -22.35 3.99
CA LYS A 320 -13.56 -23.65 4.51
C LYS A 320 -12.99 -24.54 3.40
N LYS A 321 -13.56 -24.48 2.20
CA LYS A 321 -13.10 -25.25 1.04
C LYS A 321 -11.79 -24.69 0.46
N ARG A 322 -11.74 -23.40 0.13
CA ARG A 322 -10.62 -22.76 -0.59
C ARG A 322 -9.42 -22.41 0.30
N MET A 323 -9.67 -22.15 1.58
CA MET A 323 -8.66 -21.67 2.54
C MET A 323 -8.29 -22.74 3.58
N SER A 324 -8.58 -24.03 3.32
CA SER A 324 -8.29 -25.13 4.24
C SER A 324 -6.80 -25.31 4.55
N GLU A 325 -5.93 -24.96 3.60
CA GLU A 325 -4.46 -24.98 3.76
C GLU A 325 -3.88 -23.63 4.20
N TYR A 326 -4.71 -22.59 4.36
CA TYR A 326 -4.23 -21.27 4.75
C TYR A 326 -3.80 -21.26 6.22
N LYS A 327 -2.62 -20.73 6.50
CA LYS A 327 -1.96 -20.82 7.81
C LYS A 327 -2.40 -19.75 8.79
N THR A 328 -2.81 -18.57 8.32
CA THR A 328 -3.28 -17.52 9.22
C THR A 328 -4.63 -17.92 9.81
N VAL A 329 -4.71 -17.96 11.14
CA VAL A 329 -5.97 -18.15 11.86
C VAL A 329 -6.56 -16.78 12.15
N TYR A 330 -7.61 -16.40 11.42
CA TYR A 330 -8.26 -15.10 11.61
C TYR A 330 -9.15 -15.04 12.84
N ARG A 331 -9.18 -13.87 13.48
CA ARG A 331 -10.25 -13.48 14.40
C ARG A 331 -11.28 -12.67 13.63
N PHE A 332 -12.46 -13.24 13.41
CA PHE A 332 -13.53 -12.51 12.74
C PHE A 332 -14.20 -11.47 13.65
N THR A 333 -13.99 -11.54 14.96
CA THR A 333 -14.38 -10.52 15.96
C THR A 333 -13.35 -10.47 17.09
N LEU A 334 -13.32 -9.36 17.84
CA LEU A 334 -12.49 -9.22 19.05
C LEU A 334 -13.30 -9.25 20.36
N ASP A 335 -14.61 -9.48 20.28
CA ASP A 335 -15.54 -9.33 21.41
C ASP A 335 -15.47 -10.45 22.48
N ASP A 336 -14.55 -11.42 22.37
CA ASP A 336 -14.46 -12.57 23.29
C ASP A 336 -13.37 -12.41 24.39
N CYS A 337 -12.91 -11.20 24.69
CA CYS A 337 -11.88 -10.96 25.73
C CYS A 337 -12.40 -10.32 27.03
N HIS A 338 -13.72 -10.32 27.26
CA HIS A 338 -14.31 -9.96 28.56
C HIS A 338 -15.02 -11.18 29.15
N GLY A 339 -14.22 -12.12 29.66
CA GLY A 339 -14.64 -13.16 30.58
C GLY A 339 -14.40 -12.75 32.02
#